data_AF-A0A7V5YXV9-F1
#
_entry.id   AF-A0A7V5YXV9-F1
#
_cell.length_a   1.000
_cell.length_b   1.000
_cell.length_c   1.000
_cell.angle_alpha   90.00
_cell.angle_beta   90.00
_cell.angle_gamma   90.00
#
_symmetry.space_group_name_H-M   'P 1'
#
loop_
_entity.id
_entity.type
_entity.pdbx_description
1 polymer ?
#
loop_
_entity_poly.entity_id
_entity_poly.type
_entity_poly.pdbx_seq_one_letter_code
_entity_poly.pdbx_strand_id
1 'polypeptide(L)'
;MARFIVRRILWMFVVLFVVSLITFVLMHAVPGGPFDRDKPLPQEIIDNLNARYHLDWPLWKQYAQWVYDVMVPRVTTAPPTGSLLDSYLVEFKVGKVYFRWMNFGPSYTSKSRTVNDIFRDQLPVSA
;
A
#
# COMPACT_ATOMS: atom_id res chain seq x y z
N MET A 1 26.82 11.16 -25.91
CA MET A 1 25.51 10.51 -25.70
C MET A 1 25.36 9.85 -24.32
N ALA A 2 26.26 8.96 -23.88
CA ALA A 2 26.17 8.31 -22.56
C ALA A 2 26.02 9.27 -21.37
N ARG A 3 26.80 10.36 -21.32
CA ARG A 3 26.69 11.41 -20.28
C ARG A 3 25.29 12.05 -20.22
N PHE A 4 24.66 12.26 -21.37
CA PHE A 4 23.31 12.81 -21.44
C PHE A 4 22.27 11.80 -20.93
N ILE A 5 22.41 10.52 -21.30
CA ILE A 5 21.53 9.44 -20.83
C ILE A 5 21.62 9.28 -19.32
N VAL A 6 22.83 9.21 -18.76
CA VAL A 6 23.04 9.11 -17.30
C VAL A 6 22.45 10.32 -16.60
N ARG A 7 22.70 11.55 -17.09
CA ARG A 7 22.11 12.76 -16.52
C ARG A 7 20.58 12.73 -16.55
N ARG A 8 19.98 12.22 -17.61
CA ARG A 8 18.52 12.12 -17.75
C ARG A 8 17.92 11.10 -16.78
N ILE A 9 18.57 9.94 -16.62
CA ILE A 9 18.16 8.91 -15.66
C ILE A 9 18.24 9.45 -14.23
N LEU A 10 19.33 10.14 -13.88
CA LEU A 10 19.47 10.77 -12.56
C LEU A 10 18.37 11.81 -12.29
N TRP A 11 18.09 12.70 -13.25
CA TRP A 11 16.99 13.67 -13.11
C TRP A 11 15.63 13.00 -12.96
N MET A 12 15.38 11.90 -13.68
CA MET A 12 14.15 11.13 -13.55
C MET A 12 13.99 10.57 -12.13
N PHE A 13 15.04 9.99 -11.55
CA PHE A 13 15.02 9.52 -10.16
C PHE A 13 14.77 10.66 -9.16
N VAL A 14 15.39 11.83 -9.37
CA VAL A 14 15.16 13.00 -8.50
C VAL A 14 13.71 13.47 -8.57
N VAL A 15 13.13 13.57 -9.76
CA VAL A 15 11.72 13.98 -9.93
C VAL A 15 10.79 12.98 -9.26
N LEU A 16 10.98 11.68 -9.51
CA LEU A 16 10.18 10.63 -8.88
C LEU A 16 10.31 10.64 -7.36
N PHE A 17 11.53 10.83 -6.84
CA PHE A 17 11.77 10.96 -5.41
C PHE A 17 11.00 12.13 -4.81
N VAL A 18 11.10 13.33 -5.39
CA VAL A 18 10.41 14.52 -4.88
C VAL A 18 8.89 14.35 -4.93
N VAL A 19 8.34 13.87 -6.04
CA VAL A 19 6.90 13.61 -6.16
C VAL A 19 6.46 12.59 -5.11
N SER A 20 7.19 11.48 -4.95
CA SER A 20 6.86 10.45 -3.97
C SER A 20 6.88 10.95 -2.54
N LEU A 21 7.84 11.82 -2.18
CA LEU A 21 7.95 12.39 -0.85
C LEU A 21 6.78 13.34 -0.57
N ILE A 22 6.43 14.19 -1.54
CA ILE A 22 5.27 15.09 -1.43
C ILE A 22 3.99 14.27 -1.25
N THR A 23 3.76 13.26 -2.09
CA THR A 23 2.58 12.40 -1.98
C THR A 23 2.54 11.68 -0.64
N PHE A 24 3.67 11.17 -0.15
CA PHE A 24 3.76 10.50 1.15
C PHE A 24 3.37 11.42 2.30
N VAL A 25 3.91 12.64 2.33
CA VAL A 25 3.60 13.63 3.37
C VAL A 25 2.13 14.04 3.29
N LEU A 26 1.59 14.26 2.09
CA LEU A 26 0.17 14.59 1.91
C LEU A 26 -0.74 13.49 2.45
N MET A 27 -0.43 12.22 2.19
CA MET A 27 -1.22 11.09 2.71
C MET A 27 -1.19 11.01 4.24
N HIS A 28 -0.07 11.37 4.89
CA HIS A 28 0.04 11.38 6.36
C HIS A 28 -0.54 12.64 7.01
N ALA A 29 -0.68 13.73 6.24
CA ALA A 29 -1.25 14.98 6.72
C ALA A 29 -2.80 14.95 6.76
N VAL A 30 -3.42 14.06 5.99
CA VAL A 30 -4.87 13.88 6.01
C VAL A 30 -5.29 13.25 7.34
N PRO A 31 -6.25 13.84 8.08
CA PRO A 31 -6.75 13.25 9.31
C PRO A 31 -7.53 11.96 9.00
N GLY A 32 -7.05 10.83 9.52
CA GLY A 32 -7.64 9.51 9.36
C GLY A 32 -6.59 8.42 9.09
N GLY A 33 -6.77 7.26 9.71
CA GLY A 33 -5.92 6.09 9.56
C GLY A 33 -6.48 5.06 8.57
N PRO A 34 -5.64 4.16 8.03
CA PRO A 34 -6.07 3.10 7.11
C PRO A 34 -7.06 2.09 7.71
N PHE A 35 -7.25 2.14 9.04
CA PHE A 35 -8.16 1.27 9.78
C PHE A 35 -9.35 2.01 10.38
N ASP A 36 -9.47 3.32 10.15
CA ASP A 36 -10.62 4.10 10.58
C ASP A 36 -11.80 3.78 9.66
N ARG A 37 -12.65 2.85 10.14
CA ARG A 37 -13.83 2.34 9.44
C ARG A 37 -15.11 2.74 10.17
N ASP A 38 -16.22 2.69 9.44
CA ASP A 38 -17.57 2.88 9.99
C ASP A 38 -17.88 1.95 11.17
N LYS A 39 -17.26 0.76 11.20
CA LYS A 39 -17.28 -0.15 12.35
C LYS A 39 -15.96 -0.05 13.12
N PRO A 40 -15.96 0.46 14.37
CA PRO A 40 -14.75 0.55 15.17
C PRO A 40 -14.20 -0.85 15.45
N LEU A 41 -12.92 -1.03 15.18
CA LEU A 41 -12.18 -2.23 15.57
C LEU A 41 -11.79 -2.12 17.06
N PRO A 42 -11.71 -3.23 17.80
CA PRO A 42 -11.12 -3.24 19.14
C PRO A 42 -9.70 -2.67 19.09
N GLN A 43 -9.35 -1.85 20.08
CA GLN A 43 -8.04 -1.17 20.14
C GLN A 43 -6.87 -2.14 20.02
N GLU A 44 -6.96 -3.31 20.66
CA GLU A 44 -5.94 -4.36 20.60
C GLU A 44 -5.68 -4.86 19.16
N ILE A 45 -6.72 -4.89 18.31
CA ILE A 45 -6.56 -5.30 16.90
C ILE A 45 -5.88 -4.17 16.12
N ILE A 46 -6.25 -2.91 16.37
CA ILE A 46 -5.64 -1.75 15.73
C ILE A 46 -4.14 -1.70 16.06
N ASP A 47 -3.75 -1.90 17.31
CA ASP A 47 -2.35 -1.87 17.74
C ASP A 47 -1.53 -2.98 17.07
N ASN A 48 -2.09 -4.20 16.99
CA ASN A 48 -1.48 -5.32 16.29
C ASN A 48 -1.34 -5.06 14.78
N LEU A 49 -2.34 -4.43 14.15
CA LEU A 49 -2.28 -4.06 12.74
C LEU A 49 -1.25 -2.95 12.50
N ASN A 50 -1.20 -1.95 13.36
CA ASN A 50 -0.21 -0.87 13.30
C ASN A 50 1.21 -1.42 13.38
N ALA A 51 1.48 -2.32 14.34
CA ALA A 51 2.77 -2.99 14.48
C ALA A 51 3.11 -3.84 13.25
N ARG A 52 2.13 -4.56 12.69
CA ARG A 52 2.33 -5.42 11.51
C ARG A 52 2.65 -4.63 10.24
N TYR A 53 2.03 -3.46 10.08
CA TYR A 53 2.27 -2.57 8.94
C TYR A 53 3.32 -1.49 9.22
N HIS A 54 3.95 -1.53 10.39
CA HIS A 54 4.96 -0.57 10.82
C HIS A 54 4.47 0.89 10.86
N LEU A 55 3.17 1.09 11.08
CA LEU A 55 2.56 2.42 11.17
C LEU A 55 2.90 3.11 12.50
N ASP A 56 3.44 2.35 13.46
CA ASP A 56 3.98 2.81 14.74
C ASP A 56 5.41 3.36 14.64
N TRP A 57 6.10 3.17 13.50
CA TRP A 57 7.48 3.60 13.32
C TRP A 57 7.62 5.10 13.03
N PRO A 58 8.82 5.68 13.21
CA PRO A 58 9.09 7.04 12.75
C PRO A 58 8.86 7.21 11.24
N LEU A 59 8.31 8.35 10.81
CA LEU A 59 7.91 8.62 9.42
C LEU A 59 9.02 8.38 8.39
N TRP A 60 10.27 8.72 8.70
CA TRP A 60 11.41 8.50 7.81
C TRP A 60 11.65 7.01 7.55
N LYS A 61 11.41 6.16 8.56
CA LYS A 61 11.56 4.71 8.47
C LYS A 61 10.39 4.10 7.70
N GLN A 62 9.18 4.61 7.91
CA GLN A 62 8.00 4.23 7.12
C GLN A 62 8.20 4.54 5.63
N TYR A 63 8.66 5.74 5.30
CA TYR A 63 8.93 6.14 3.92
C TYR A 63 10.02 5.26 3.28
N ALA A 64 11.14 5.03 3.98
CA ALA A 64 12.22 4.18 3.47
C ALA A 64 11.76 2.74 3.21
N GLN A 65 10.96 2.16 4.11
CA GLN A 65 10.38 0.83 3.95
C GLN A 65 9.41 0.79 2.76
N TRP A 66 8.53 1.79 2.63
CA TRP A 66 7.58 1.89 1.52
C TRP A 66 8.29 1.99 0.17
N VAL A 67 9.30 2.86 0.04
CA VAL A 67 10.11 2.95 -1.18
C VAL A 67 10.82 1.63 -1.47
N TYR A 68 11.38 0.97 -0.45
CA TYR A 68 12.02 -0.33 -0.62
C TYR A 68 11.05 -1.40 -1.14
N ASP A 69 9.85 -1.50 -0.58
CA ASP A 69 8.85 -2.48 -0.99
C ASP A 69 8.26 -2.23 -2.38
N VAL A 70 8.30 -0.97 -2.85
CA VAL A 70 7.96 -0.61 -4.23
C VAL A 70 9.11 -0.90 -5.19
N MET A 71 10.34 -0.62 -4.80
CA MET A 71 11.51 -0.76 -5.70
C MET A 71 12.04 -2.19 -5.80
N VAL A 72 12.01 -2.96 -4.69
CA VAL A 72 12.66 -4.26 -4.60
C VAL A 72 11.62 -5.38 -4.68
N PRO A 73 11.69 -6.26 -5.70
CA PRO A 73 10.82 -7.41 -5.76
C PRO A 73 11.20 -8.43 -4.69
N ARG A 74 10.17 -9.03 -4.08
CA ARG A 74 10.32 -10.14 -3.13
C ARG A 74 10.08 -11.46 -3.85
N VAL A 75 11.05 -12.34 -3.70
CA VAL A 75 11.04 -13.67 -4.29
C VAL A 75 10.83 -14.68 -3.16
N THR A 76 9.70 -15.39 -3.16
CA THR A 76 9.35 -16.37 -2.11
C THR A 76 9.00 -17.72 -2.72
N THR A 77 9.20 -18.81 -1.98
CA THR A 77 8.75 -20.16 -2.34
C THR A 77 7.40 -20.50 -1.74
N ALA A 78 6.90 -19.70 -0.79
CA ALA A 78 5.62 -19.91 -0.15
C ALA A 78 4.46 -19.43 -1.05
N PRO A 79 3.35 -20.21 -1.15
CA PRO A 79 2.19 -19.77 -1.89
C PRO A 79 1.55 -18.53 -1.24
N PRO A 80 0.99 -17.60 -2.04
CA PRO A 80 0.29 -16.44 -1.53
C PRO A 80 -0.87 -16.86 -0.64
N THR A 81 -0.98 -16.24 0.52
CA THR A 81 -1.97 -16.63 1.53
C THR A 81 -3.40 -16.24 1.10
N GLY A 82 -3.56 -15.46 0.03
CA GLY A 82 -4.85 -14.89 -0.39
C GLY A 82 -5.42 -13.86 0.61
N SER A 83 -4.61 -13.51 1.63
CA SER A 83 -4.93 -12.55 2.66
C SER A 83 -4.66 -11.13 2.16
N LEU A 84 -5.52 -10.18 2.56
CA LEU A 84 -5.31 -8.74 2.31
C LEU A 84 -4.02 -8.22 2.94
N LEU A 85 -3.53 -8.93 3.95
CA LEU A 85 -2.29 -8.60 4.64
C LEU A 85 -1.04 -9.00 3.83
N ASP A 86 -1.21 -9.73 2.72
CA ASP A 86 -0.12 -10.26 1.89
C ASP A 86 -0.40 -9.98 0.39
N SER A 87 -1.05 -8.85 0.09
CA SER A 87 -1.36 -8.45 -1.28
C SER A 87 -0.22 -7.65 -1.92
N TYR A 88 0.18 -8.05 -3.13
CA TYR A 88 1.14 -7.34 -3.98
C TYR A 88 0.46 -6.95 -5.30
N LEU A 89 0.84 -5.82 -5.90
CA LEU A 89 0.28 -5.40 -7.19
C LEU A 89 0.65 -6.37 -8.31
N VAL A 90 1.91 -6.81 -8.33
CA VAL A 90 2.44 -7.74 -9.33
C VAL A 90 2.77 -9.04 -8.64
N GLU A 91 2.02 -10.09 -8.97
CA GLU A 91 2.26 -11.44 -8.47
C GLU A 91 2.23 -12.43 -9.64
N PHE A 92 3.36 -13.11 -9.87
CA PHE A 92 3.41 -14.18 -10.86
C PHE A 92 4.25 -15.36 -10.37
N LYS A 93 3.82 -16.55 -10.77
CA LYS A 93 4.47 -17.81 -10.42
C LYS A 93 5.43 -18.22 -11.53
N VAL A 94 6.70 -18.41 -11.19
CA VAL A 94 7.71 -18.98 -12.08
C VAL A 94 8.20 -20.30 -11.47
N GLY A 95 7.68 -21.42 -12.00
CA GLY A 95 8.01 -22.76 -11.50
C GLY A 95 7.55 -22.97 -10.04
N LYS A 96 8.50 -23.06 -9.12
CA LYS A 96 8.27 -23.23 -7.66
C LYS A 96 8.39 -21.91 -6.87
N VAL A 97 8.59 -20.80 -7.56
CA VAL A 97 8.90 -19.50 -6.95
C VAL A 97 7.81 -18.50 -7.31
N TYR A 98 7.40 -17.70 -6.34
CA TYR A 98 6.49 -16.58 -6.49
C TYR A 98 7.29 -15.28 -6.51
N PHE A 99 7.17 -14.56 -7.62
CA PHE A 99 7.66 -13.22 -7.73
C PHE A 99 6.55 -12.27 -7.29
N ARG A 100 6.85 -11.45 -6.28
CA ARG A 100 5.92 -10.50 -5.68
C ARG A 100 6.56 -9.13 -5.69
N TRP A 101 5.90 -8.15 -6.30
CA TRP A 101 6.47 -6.82 -6.46
C TRP A 101 5.41 -5.74 -6.30
N MET A 102 5.88 -4.57 -5.84
CA MET A 102 5.09 -3.39 -5.55
C MET A 102 4.03 -3.64 -4.46
N ASN A 103 4.48 -3.64 -3.20
CA ASN A 103 3.57 -3.61 -2.05
C ASN A 103 3.35 -2.17 -1.60
N PHE A 104 2.09 -1.74 -1.57
CA PHE A 104 1.69 -0.37 -1.19
C PHE A 104 1.18 -0.25 0.25
N GLY A 105 1.22 -1.34 1.04
CA GLY A 105 0.75 -1.37 2.41
C GLY A 105 -0.69 -1.89 2.55
N PRO A 106 -1.45 -1.42 3.57
CA PRO A 106 -2.81 -1.87 3.83
C PRO A 106 -3.72 -1.67 2.62
N SER A 107 -4.39 -2.73 2.17
CA SER A 107 -5.29 -2.69 1.02
C SER A 107 -6.72 -3.08 1.42
N TYR A 108 -7.70 -2.49 0.73
CA TYR A 108 -9.11 -2.77 0.93
C TYR A 108 -9.64 -3.70 -0.17
N THR A 109 -10.35 -4.76 0.21
CA THR A 109 -11.22 -5.51 -0.72
C THR A 109 -12.64 -5.53 -0.19
N SER A 110 -13.62 -5.31 -1.05
CA SER A 110 -15.03 -5.60 -0.77
C SER A 110 -15.48 -6.77 -1.62
N LYS A 111 -15.44 -7.98 -1.06
CA LYS A 111 -15.97 -9.18 -1.75
C LYS A 111 -17.47 -9.38 -1.53
N SER A 112 -18.04 -8.80 -0.48
CA SER A 112 -19.40 -9.10 0.00
C SER A 112 -20.41 -7.93 -0.12
N ARG A 113 -20.05 -6.83 -0.80
CA ARG A 113 -20.99 -5.73 -1.08
C ARG A 113 -21.54 -5.88 -2.48
N THR A 114 -22.86 -5.86 -2.63
CA THR A 114 -23.48 -5.78 -3.96
C THR A 114 -23.45 -4.35 -4.46
N VAL A 115 -23.60 -4.18 -5.77
CA VAL A 115 -23.73 -2.86 -6.40
C VAL A 115 -24.93 -2.10 -5.80
N ASN A 116 -26.05 -2.79 -5.54
CA ASN A 116 -27.24 -2.17 -4.94
C ASN A 116 -27.02 -1.69 -3.50
N ASP A 117 -26.17 -2.38 -2.72
CA ASP A 117 -25.86 -1.96 -1.35
C ASP A 117 -25.07 -0.64 -1.35
N ILE A 118 -24.15 -0.46 -2.30
CA ILE A 118 -23.39 0.79 -2.47
C ILE A 118 -24.32 1.97 -2.76
N PHE A 119 -25.30 1.78 -3.66
CA PHE A 119 -26.26 2.82 -3.99
C PHE A 119 -27.19 3.17 -2.82
N ARG A 120 -27.63 2.18 -2.04
CA ARG A 120 -28.48 2.42 -0.87
C ARG A 120 -27.77 3.18 0.24
N ASP A 121 -26.49 2.90 0.48
CA ASP A 121 -25.70 3.57 1.52
C ASP A 121 -25.34 5.02 1.16
N GLN A 122 -25.25 5.35 -0.13
CA GLN A 122 -24.80 6.68 -0.61
C GLN A 122 -25.94 7.62 -0.99
N LEU A 123 -27.12 7.09 -1.28
CA LEU A 123 -28.27 7.91 -1.62
C LEU A 123 -29.08 8.21 -0.36
N PRO A 124 -29.45 9.48 -0.11
CA PRO A 124 -30.39 9.84 0.94
C PRO A 124 -31.80 9.44 0.51
N VAL A 125 -32.07 8.14 0.39
CA VAL A 125 -33.44 7.65 0.29
C VAL A 125 -33.99 7.53 1.70
N SER A 126 -34.84 8.49 2.05
CA SER A 126 -35.79 8.39 3.15
C SER A 126 -36.60 7.10 2.97
N ALA A 127 -36.32 6.10 3.82
CA ALA A 127 -37.32 5.10 4.17
C ALA A 127 -38.15 5.64 5.33
#